data_AF-R1GA10-F1
#
_entry.id   AF-R1GA10-F1
#
_cell.length_a   1.000
_cell.length_b   1.000
_cell.length_c   1.000
_cell.angle_alpha   90.00
_cell.angle_beta   90.00
_cell.angle_gamma   90.00
#
_symmetry.space_group_name_H-M   'P 1'
#
loop_
_entity.id
_entity.type
_entity.pdbx_description
1 polymer ?
#
loop_
_entity_poly.entity_id
_entity_poly.type
_entity_poly.pdbx_seq_one_letter_code
_entity_poly.pdbx_strand_id
1 'polypeptide(L)' 'MYDVLDEAARRVPDWTWGPNALRMFSAVVDHLGGVKTGGTTLAAAVRQTQADAVAELRERGLT' A
#
# COMPACT_ATOMS: atom_id res chain seq x y z
N MET A 1 6.05 11.65 -25.28
CA MET A 1 6.33 11.53 -23.82
C MET A 1 5.26 12.26 -23.02
N TYR A 2 4.99 13.54 -23.33
CA TYR A 2 3.93 14.31 -22.68
C TYR A 2 2.53 13.69 -22.84
N ASP A 3 2.18 13.18 -24.02
CA ASP A 3 0.87 12.55 -24.27
C ASP A 3 0.55 11.38 -23.33
N VAL A 4 1.57 10.59 -22.95
CA VAL A 4 1.39 9.42 -22.06
C VAL A 4 1.14 9.88 -20.63
N LEU A 5 1.80 10.96 -20.19
CA LEU A 5 1.59 11.53 -18.86
C LEU A 5 0.24 12.24 -18.76
N ASP A 6 -0.20 12.93 -19.81
CA ASP A 6 -1.52 13.58 -19.86
C ASP A 6 -2.67 12.58 -19.91
N GLU A 7 -2.49 11.45 -20.60
CA GLU A 7 -3.45 10.35 -20.56
C GLU A 7 -3.48 9.67 -19.19
N ALA A 8 -2.32 9.48 -18.56
CA ALA A 8 -2.24 8.93 -17.21
C ALA A 8 -2.93 9.85 -16.18
N ALA A 9 -2.69 11.17 -16.24
CA ALA A 9 -3.32 12.15 -15.37
C ALA A 9 -4.86 12.14 -15.49
N ARG A 10 -5.40 11.83 -16.67
CA ARG A 10 -6.86 11.69 -16.90
C ARG A 10 -7.43 10.36 -16.41
N ARG A 11 -6.62 9.32 -16.30
CA ARG A 11 -7.06 7.95 -15.95
C ARG A 11 -6.80 7.55 -14.50
N VAL A 12 -5.78 8.12 -13.87
CA VAL A 12 -5.46 7.83 -12.48
C VAL A 12 -6.56 8.45 -11.61
N PRO A 13 -7.30 7.63 -10.83
CA PRO A 13 -8.37 8.16 -9.99
C PRO A 13 -7.79 8.99 -8.85
N ASP A 14 -8.61 9.91 -8.33
CA ASP A 14 -8.28 10.60 -7.08
C ASP A 14 -8.06 9.57 -5.97
N TRP A 15 -6.98 9.75 -5.22
CA TRP A 15 -6.58 8.84 -4.16
C TRP A 15 -6.31 9.61 -2.87
N THR A 16 -6.84 9.10 -1.77
CA THR A 16 -6.60 9.65 -0.44
C THR A 16 -5.59 8.79 0.31
N TRP A 17 -4.52 9.43 0.77
CA TRP A 17 -3.51 8.80 1.60
C TRP A 17 -3.84 8.97 3.08
N GLY A 18 -3.79 7.88 3.84
CA GLY A 18 -3.96 7.93 5.30
C GLY A 18 -2.74 8.58 5.99
N PRO A 19 -2.88 8.99 7.27
CA PRO A 19 -1.82 9.65 8.03
C PRO A 19 -0.60 8.75 8.33
N ASN A 20 -0.69 7.45 8.03
CA ASN A 20 0.38 6.47 8.12
C ASN A 20 0.99 6.05 6.77
N ALA A 21 0.63 6.70 5.66
CA ALA A 21 1.02 6.26 4.31
C ALA A 21 2.52 6.04 4.11
N LEU A 22 3.37 6.91 4.67
CA LEU A 22 4.83 6.78 4.58
C LEU A 22 5.34 5.48 5.21
N ARG A 23 4.84 5.10 6.41
CA ARG A 23 5.22 3.84 7.07
C ARG A 23 4.63 2.64 6.33
N MET A 24 3.40 2.79 5.83
CA MET A 24 2.70 1.76 5.06
C MET A 24 3.49 1.34 3.81
N PHE A 25 4.18 2.26 3.13
CA PHE A 25 4.99 1.91 1.96
C PHE A 25 6.11 0.91 2.28
N SER A 26 6.78 1.05 3.43
CA SER A 26 7.78 0.08 3.87
C SER A 26 7.14 -1.27 4.17
N ALA A 27 6.02 -1.30 4.89
CA ALA A 27 5.29 -2.54 5.18
C ALA A 27 4.86 -3.29 3.91
N VAL A 28 4.40 -2.58 2.88
CA VAL A 28 4.06 -3.16 1.57
C VAL A 28 5.27 -3.87 0.97
N VAL A 29 6.45 -3.23 0.97
CA VAL A 29 7.67 -3.80 0.38
C VAL A 29 8.11 -5.05 1.14
N ASP A 30 8.09 -5.00 2.47
CA ASP A 30 8.51 -6.13 3.32
C ASP A 30 7.60 -7.35 3.11
N HIS A 31 6.29 -7.16 3.13
CA HIS A 31 5.31 -8.24 2.95
C HIS A 31 5.35 -8.83 1.54
N LEU A 32 5.49 -7.98 0.52
CA LEU A 32 5.61 -8.44 -0.87
C LEU A 32 6.96 -9.12 -1.14
N GLY A 33 8.01 -8.82 -0.38
CA GLY A 33 9.30 -9.49 -0.48
C GLY A 33 9.19 -11.01 -0.36
N GLY A 34 8.35 -11.50 0.56
CA GLY A 34 8.09 -12.93 0.75
C GLY A 34 7.39 -13.63 -0.42
N VAL A 35 6.75 -12.88 -1.32
CA VAL A 35 6.09 -13.46 -2.51
C VAL A 35 7.13 -14.00 -3.49
N LYS A 36 8.23 -13.28 -3.68
CA LYS A 36 9.28 -13.65 -4.66
C LYS A 36 9.95 -14.98 -4.32
N THR A 37 10.02 -15.31 -3.04
CA THR A 37 10.66 -16.53 -2.54
C THR A 37 9.67 -17.66 -2.30
N GLY A 38 8.37 -17.44 -2.52
CA GLY A 38 7.31 -18.41 -2.21
C GLY A 38 6.98 -18.54 -0.72
N GLY A 39 7.51 -17.65 0.14
CA GLY A 39 7.23 -17.63 1.59
C GLY A 39 5.83 -17.10 1.93
N THR A 40 5.15 -16.44 1.00
CA THR A 40 3.75 -16.03 1.13
C THR A 40 3.07 -15.92 -0.24
N THR A 41 1.77 -15.63 -0.26
CA THR A 41 1.01 -15.31 -1.48
C THR A 41 0.75 -13.81 -1.58
N LEU A 42 0.54 -13.29 -2.79
CA LEU A 42 0.12 -11.90 -3.00
C LEU A 42 -1.10 -11.53 -2.14
N ALA A 43 -2.11 -12.40 -2.11
CA ALA A 43 -3.32 -12.17 -1.34
C ALA A 43 -3.06 -12.12 0.18
N ALA A 44 -2.17 -12.97 0.69
CA ALA A 44 -1.80 -12.95 2.10
C ALA A 44 -0.97 -11.69 2.45
N ALA A 45 -0.02 -11.30 1.60
CA ALA A 45 0.78 -10.09 1.80
C ALA A 45 -0.07 -8.80 1.83
N VAL A 46 -1.06 -8.69 0.95
CA VAL A 46 -1.99 -7.55 0.94
C VAL A 46 -2.85 -7.51 2.21
N ARG A 47 -3.37 -8.66 2.65
CA ARG A 47 -4.14 -8.75 3.91
C ARG A 47 -3.30 -8.36 5.11
N GLN A 48 -2.05 -8.79 5.19
CA GLN A 48 -1.16 -8.43 6.29
C GLN A 48 -0.84 -6.93 6.30
N THR A 49 -0.53 -6.36 5.13
CA THR A 49 -0.33 -4.91 4.99
C THR A 49 -1.53 -4.12 5.49
N GLN A 50 -2.75 -4.53 5.13
CA GLN A 50 -3.97 -3.90 5.60
C GLN A 50 -4.09 -3.99 7.14
N ALA A 51 -3.85 -5.17 7.71
CA ALA A 51 -3.97 -5.40 9.14
C ALA A 51 -3.00 -4.50 9.92
N ASP A 52 -1.75 -4.40 9.46
CA ASP A 52 -0.72 -3.55 10.06
C ASP A 52 -1.06 -2.07 9.92
N ALA A 53 -1.59 -1.65 8.77
CA ALA A 53 -2.03 -0.27 8.56
C ALA A 53 -3.16 0.12 9.52
N VAL A 54 -4.13 -0.76 9.75
CA VAL A 54 -5.23 -0.51 10.70
C VAL A 54 -4.74 -0.56 12.15
N ALA A 55 -3.84 -1.49 12.49
CA ALA A 55 -3.24 -1.54 13.82
C ALA A 55 -2.52 -0.23 14.16
N GLU A 56 -1.75 0.31 13.22
CA GLU A 56 -1.06 1.59 13.40
C GLU A 56 -2.02 2.77 13.60
N LEU A 57 -3.10 2.84 12.83
CA LEU A 57 -4.09 3.89 12.99
C LEU A 57 -4.72 3.84 14.39
N ARG A 58 -5.05 2.63 14.85
CA ARG A 58 -5.58 2.40 16.21
C ARG A 58 -4.60 2.78 17.30
N GLU A 59 -3.32 2.45 17.16
CA GLU A 59 -2.25 2.86 18.08
C GLU A 59 -2.15 4.40 18.20
N ARG A 60 -2.47 5.12 17.13
CA ARG A 60 -2.50 6.58 17.07
C ARG A 60 -3.84 7.19 17.50
N GLY A 61 -4.78 6.38 17.99
CA GLY A 61 -6.10 6.84 18.46
C GLY A 61 -7.13 7.10 17.36
N LEU A 62 -6.88 6.62 16.13
CA LEU A 62 -7.81 6.70 15.01
C LEU A 62 -8.58 5.37 14.89
N THR A 63 -9.91 5.41 14.93
CA THR A 63 -10.80 4.25 14.89
C THR A 63 -11.76 4.28 13.72
#